data_AF-A0A963ICQ0-F1
#
_entry.id   AF-A0A963ICQ0-F1
#
_cell.length_a   1.000
_cell.length_b   1.000
_cell.length_c   1.000
_cell.angle_alpha   90.00
_cell.angle_beta   90.00
_cell.angle_gamma   90.00
#
_symmetry.space_group_name_H-M   'P 1'
#
loop_
_entity.id
_entity.type
_entity.pdbx_description
1 polymer ?
#
loop_
_entity_poly.entity_id
_entity_poly.type
_entity_poly.pdbx_seq_one_letter_code
_entity_poly.pdbx_strand_id
1 'polypeptide(L)'
;YPRLAALLPASNVTLAPGVLGENLSVEGIDEAMVCIGDIFTLGSVRLQISQPRRPCWKISHRLGVAPASRIVAEAGLCGWYFRVLTPGQIAPDAALTLDDRPHPDAGLPRLWAVEQAHRPPLDDVRALAAIPALAHDWAQRLRQRADWLERHGA
;
A
#
# COMPACT_ATOMS: atom_id res chain seq x y z
N TYR A 1 -5.85 -5.07 11.97
CA TYR A 1 -6.46 -6.42 12.02
C TYR A 1 -7.96 -6.47 12.28
N PRO A 2 -8.55 -5.72 13.23
CA PRO A 2 -9.99 -5.82 13.52
C PRO A 2 -10.89 -5.62 12.28
N ARG A 3 -10.57 -4.63 11.43
CA ARG A 3 -11.26 -4.40 10.15
C ARG A 3 -11.23 -5.61 9.21
N LEU A 4 -10.10 -6.31 9.13
CA LEU A 4 -9.97 -7.51 8.31
C LEU A 4 -10.75 -8.69 8.92
N ALA A 5 -10.70 -8.87 10.24
CA ALA A 5 -11.46 -9.91 10.93
C ALA A 5 -12.96 -9.83 10.63
N ALA A 6 -13.52 -8.62 10.59
CA ALA A 6 -14.93 -8.38 10.31
C ALA A 6 -15.34 -8.75 8.86
N LEU A 7 -14.38 -8.81 7.93
CA LEU A 7 -14.63 -9.08 6.50
C LEU A 7 -14.33 -10.54 6.11
N LEU A 8 -13.50 -11.23 6.89
CA LEU A 8 -13.12 -12.60 6.58
C LEU A 8 -14.21 -13.58 7.04
N PRO A 9 -14.51 -14.61 6.22
CA PRO A 9 -15.15 -15.82 6.71
C PRO A 9 -14.41 -16.41 7.91
N ALA A 10 -15.10 -17.24 8.69
CA ALA A 10 -14.50 -17.94 9.82
C ALA A 10 -13.20 -18.64 9.41
N SER A 11 -12.14 -18.37 10.17
CA SER A 11 -10.80 -18.94 9.99
C SER A 11 -10.28 -19.38 11.35
N ASN A 12 -9.55 -20.49 11.36
CA ASN A 12 -8.84 -20.98 12.55
C ASN A 12 -7.51 -20.26 12.78
N VAL A 13 -7.18 -19.25 11.98
CA VAL A 13 -5.94 -18.48 12.07
C VAL A 13 -6.18 -17.23 12.88
N THR A 14 -5.43 -17.07 13.97
CA THR A 14 -5.43 -15.84 14.77
C THR A 14 -4.82 -14.69 13.96
N LEU A 15 -5.58 -13.60 13.80
CA LEU A 15 -5.06 -12.38 13.17
C LEU A 15 -4.22 -11.59 14.17
N ALA A 16 -2.91 -11.67 14.03
CA ALA A 16 -1.92 -10.99 14.86
C ALA A 16 -0.79 -10.41 13.98
N PRO A 17 0.00 -9.45 14.50
CA PRO A 17 1.20 -8.96 13.82
C PRO A 17 2.06 -10.08 13.22
N GLY A 18 2.47 -9.90 11.97
CA GLY A 18 3.22 -10.83 11.15
C GLY A 18 2.37 -11.79 10.32
N VAL A 19 1.05 -11.92 10.59
CA VAL A 19 0.21 -12.91 9.89
C VAL A 19 0.11 -12.59 8.40
N LEU A 20 0.16 -11.33 7.98
CA LEU A 20 0.11 -10.98 6.55
C LEU A 20 1.51 -10.92 5.90
N GLY A 21 2.55 -11.23 6.67
CA GLY A 21 3.94 -11.23 6.23
C GLY A 21 4.58 -9.83 6.23
N GLU A 22 4.00 -8.89 6.95
CA GLU A 22 4.59 -7.57 7.15
C GLU A 22 5.81 -7.64 8.09
N ASN A 23 6.80 -6.78 7.83
CA ASN A 23 7.98 -6.66 8.68
C ASN A 23 7.76 -5.70 9.86
N LEU A 24 6.89 -4.70 9.67
CA LEU A 24 6.56 -3.69 10.65
C LEU A 24 5.06 -3.71 10.88
N SER A 25 4.64 -3.78 12.14
CA SER A 25 3.25 -3.64 12.58
C SER A 25 3.19 -2.43 13.51
N VAL A 26 2.36 -1.46 13.15
CA VAL A 26 2.31 -0.15 13.81
C VAL A 26 0.85 0.21 14.09
N GLU A 27 0.60 0.84 15.22
CA GLU A 27 -0.72 1.33 15.61
C GLU A 27 -0.90 2.82 15.26
N GLY A 28 -2.15 3.27 15.14
CA GLY A 28 -2.45 4.69 14.92
C GLY A 28 -2.24 5.19 13.48
N ILE A 29 -1.89 4.31 12.55
CA ILE A 29 -1.73 4.62 11.12
C ILE A 29 -2.34 3.53 10.27
N ASP A 30 -3.06 3.90 9.21
CA ASP A 30 -3.61 2.97 8.24
C ASP A 30 -3.52 3.54 6.81
N GLU A 31 -4.00 2.77 5.84
CA GLU A 31 -3.92 3.14 4.42
C GLU A 31 -4.62 4.47 4.11
N ALA A 32 -5.61 4.90 4.90
CA ALA A 32 -6.32 6.15 4.67
C ALA A 32 -5.53 7.40 5.08
N MET A 33 -4.47 7.23 5.89
CA MET A 33 -3.73 8.33 6.51
C MET A 33 -2.39 8.64 5.83
N VAL A 34 -2.01 7.87 4.81
CA VAL A 34 -0.66 7.92 4.23
C VAL A 34 -0.65 8.21 2.73
N CYS A 35 0.42 8.87 2.28
CA CYS A 35 0.65 9.23 0.89
C CYS A 35 1.92 8.55 0.34
N ILE A 36 1.95 8.31 -0.98
CA ILE A 36 3.19 7.95 -1.65
C ILE A 36 4.20 9.08 -1.44
N GLY A 37 5.41 8.71 -1.02
CA GLY A 37 6.47 9.67 -0.75
C GLY A 37 6.51 10.22 0.66
N ASP A 38 5.52 9.93 1.52
CA ASP A 38 5.62 10.25 2.95
C ASP A 38 6.93 9.69 3.52
N ILE A 39 7.65 10.52 4.28
CA ILE A 39 8.92 10.18 4.92
C ILE A 39 8.69 10.05 6.41
N PHE A 40 9.10 8.92 6.98
CA PHE A 40 9.01 8.64 8.40
C PHE A 40 10.38 8.40 9.02
N THR A 41 10.50 8.79 10.28
CA THR A 41 11.56 8.33 11.17
C THR A 41 11.04 7.18 12.03
N LEU A 42 11.85 6.13 12.16
CA LEU A 42 11.64 5.00 13.07
C LEU A 42 12.99 4.63 13.69
N GLY A 43 13.16 4.91 14.99
CA GLY A 43 14.48 4.78 15.64
C GLY A 43 15.51 5.67 14.96
N SER A 44 16.61 5.10 14.46
CA SER A 44 17.63 5.84 13.69
C SER A 44 17.48 5.67 12.17
N VAL A 45 16.37 5.09 11.69
CA VAL A 45 16.11 4.80 10.28
C VAL A 45 15.19 5.86 9.70
N ARG A 46 15.46 6.28 8.46
CA ARG A 46 14.52 7.08 7.65
C ARG A 46 13.94 6.22 6.53
N LEU A 47 12.62 6.18 6.46
CA LEU A 47 11.84 5.35 5.55
C LEU A 47 10.93 6.22 4.69
N GLN A 48 10.78 5.89 3.40
CA GLN A 48 9.85 6.57 2.50
C GLN A 48 8.84 5.59 1.92
N ILE A 49 7.55 5.92 1.97
CA ILE A 49 6.51 5.10 1.33
C ILE A 49 6.74 5.12 -0.18
N SER A 50 6.90 3.93 -0.78
CA SER A 50 7.25 3.80 -2.20
C SER A 50 6.13 3.23 -3.05
N GLN A 51 5.25 2.39 -2.49
CA GLN A 51 4.16 1.75 -3.23
C GLN A 51 3.16 1.07 -2.28
N PRO A 52 1.89 0.88 -2.67
CA PRO A 52 1.03 -0.06 -1.97
C PRO A 52 1.54 -1.49 -2.19
N ARG A 53 1.22 -2.37 -1.25
CA ARG A 53 1.44 -3.81 -1.41
C ARG A 53 0.32 -4.38 -2.27
N ARG A 54 0.63 -5.28 -3.20
CA ARG A 54 -0.38 -6.05 -3.92
C ARG A 54 -0.69 -7.34 -3.14
N PRO A 55 -1.95 -7.58 -2.74
CA PRO A 55 -2.34 -8.85 -2.16
C PRO A 55 -2.05 -9.99 -3.14
N CYS A 56 -1.60 -11.14 -2.62
CA CYS A 56 -1.29 -12.32 -3.43
C CYS A 56 -1.91 -13.57 -2.80
N TRP A 57 -1.95 -14.66 -3.58
CA TRP A 57 -2.58 -15.92 -3.18
C TRP A 57 -2.04 -16.50 -1.87
N LYS A 58 -0.80 -16.17 -1.48
CA LYS A 58 -0.19 -16.61 -0.22
C LYS A 58 -0.97 -16.15 1.02
N ILE A 59 -1.69 -15.02 0.93
CA ILE A 59 -2.60 -14.55 1.99
C ILE A 59 -3.74 -15.55 2.17
N SER A 60 -4.43 -15.92 1.07
CA SER A 60 -5.52 -16.89 1.10
C SER A 60 -5.05 -18.24 1.65
N HIS A 61 -3.88 -18.70 1.20
CA HIS A 61 -3.27 -19.94 1.69
C HIS A 61 -2.99 -19.87 3.20
N ARG A 62 -2.32 -18.82 3.66
CA ARG A 62 -1.95 -18.67 5.07
C ARG A 62 -3.16 -18.52 5.98
N LEU A 63 -4.21 -17.83 5.53
CA LEU A 63 -5.43 -17.64 6.32
C LEU A 63 -6.41 -18.82 6.23
N GLY A 64 -6.15 -19.81 5.37
CA GLY A 64 -7.09 -20.92 5.12
C GLY A 64 -8.43 -20.47 4.53
N VAL A 65 -8.47 -19.28 3.91
CA VAL A 65 -9.68 -18.65 3.39
C VAL A 65 -9.44 -18.32 1.93
N ALA A 66 -10.05 -19.11 1.03
CA ALA A 66 -9.88 -18.96 -0.41
C ALA A 66 -10.05 -17.52 -0.92
N PRO A 67 -11.12 -16.76 -0.56
CA PRO A 67 -11.29 -15.40 -1.05
C PRO A 67 -10.46 -14.34 -0.32
N ALA A 68 -9.62 -14.67 0.67
CA ALA A 68 -9.02 -13.64 1.54
C ALA A 68 -8.16 -12.62 0.79
N SER A 69 -7.33 -13.04 -0.16
CA SER A 69 -6.54 -12.11 -0.98
C SER A 69 -7.41 -11.13 -1.77
N ARG A 70 -8.55 -11.58 -2.30
CA ARG A 70 -9.55 -10.74 -2.98
C ARG A 70 -10.24 -9.78 -2.00
N ILE A 71 -10.69 -10.27 -0.84
CA ILE A 71 -11.31 -9.45 0.21
C ILE A 71 -10.36 -8.32 0.65
N VAL A 72 -9.09 -8.65 0.88
CA VAL A 72 -8.06 -7.67 1.22
C VAL A 72 -7.90 -6.61 0.13
N ALA A 73 -7.88 -7.02 -1.14
CA ALA A 73 -7.74 -6.11 -2.27
C ALA A 73 -8.96 -5.18 -2.41
N GLU A 74 -10.18 -5.73 -2.40
CA GLU A 74 -11.43 -4.98 -2.52
C GLU A 74 -11.61 -3.98 -1.37
N ALA A 75 -11.23 -4.38 -0.14
CA ALA A 75 -11.31 -3.51 1.03
C ALA A 75 -10.17 -2.49 1.15
N GLY A 76 -9.15 -2.56 0.29
CA GLY A 76 -7.97 -1.69 0.36
C GLY A 76 -7.08 -1.90 1.58
N LEU A 77 -7.23 -3.03 2.31
CA LEU A 77 -6.46 -3.37 3.53
C LEU A 77 -5.11 -3.99 3.19
N CYS A 78 -4.42 -3.41 2.21
CA CYS A 78 -3.31 -4.04 1.54
C CYS A 78 -1.97 -3.82 2.26
N GLY A 79 -1.83 -2.75 3.04
CA GLY A 79 -0.54 -2.24 3.49
C GLY A 79 0.30 -1.64 2.36
N TRP A 80 1.53 -1.27 2.69
CA TRP A 80 2.47 -0.60 1.77
C TRP A 80 3.91 -1.06 2.01
N TYR A 81 4.80 -0.61 1.13
CA TYR A 81 6.23 -0.79 1.28
C TYR A 81 6.92 0.53 1.55
N PHE A 82 7.98 0.45 2.36
CA PHE A 82 8.97 1.49 2.52
C PHE A 82 10.20 1.20 1.66
N ARG A 83 10.81 2.27 1.16
CA ARG A 83 12.21 2.30 0.74
C ARG A 83 13.03 2.92 1.88
N VAL A 84 14.19 2.36 2.17
CA VAL A 84 15.11 2.91 3.17
C VAL A 84 15.86 4.10 2.55
N LEU A 85 15.71 5.29 3.15
CA LEU A 85 16.49 6.48 2.78
C LEU A 85 17.79 6.55 3.58
N THR A 86 17.73 6.20 4.87
CA THR A 86 18.89 6.19 5.75
C THR A 86 18.86 4.91 6.58
N PRO A 87 19.82 3.99 6.40
CA PRO A 87 19.95 2.78 7.21
C PRO A 87 20.24 3.11 8.67
N GLY A 88 19.91 2.18 9.57
CA GLY A 88 20.03 2.39 11.00
C GLY A 88 19.48 1.21 11.80
N GLN A 89 19.18 1.46 13.08
CA GLN A 89 18.61 0.49 13.99
C GLN A 89 17.21 0.90 14.42
N ILE A 90 16.36 -0.11 14.61
CA ILE A 90 15.01 0.01 15.15
C ILE A 90 14.88 -0.90 16.36
N ALA A 91 14.01 -0.52 17.29
CA ALA A 91 13.59 -1.33 18.43
C ALA A 91 12.08 -1.56 18.35
N PRO A 92 11.53 -2.63 18.96
CA PRO A 92 10.10 -2.93 18.90
C PRO A 92 9.18 -1.80 19.43
N ASP A 93 9.69 -0.96 20.34
CA ASP A 93 9.00 0.16 20.97
C ASP A 93 9.27 1.52 20.28
N ALA A 94 10.04 1.53 19.20
CA ALA A 94 10.33 2.75 18.46
C ALA A 94 9.06 3.32 17.83
N ALA A 95 8.82 4.62 18.07
CA ALA A 95 7.71 5.33 17.45
C ALA A 95 7.98 5.57 15.95
N LEU A 96 6.94 5.39 15.13
CA LEU A 96 6.94 5.81 13.74
C LEU A 96 6.41 7.25 13.65
N THR A 97 7.24 8.20 13.25
CA THR A 97 6.88 9.63 13.18
C THR A 97 6.96 10.12 11.75
N LEU A 98 5.92 10.81 11.28
CA LEU A 98 5.90 11.44 9.96
C LEU A 98 6.77 12.70 10.01
N ASP A 99 7.83 12.73 9.19
CA ASP A 99 8.73 13.88 9.07
C ASP A 99 8.29 14.82 7.95
N ASP A 100 7.87 14.27 6.81
CA ASP A 100 7.58 15.03 5.60
C ASP A 100 6.51 14.34 4.72
N ARG A 101 5.73 15.16 4.01
CA ARG A 101 4.67 14.77 3.08
C ARG A 101 4.80 15.59 1.79
N PRO A 102 5.72 15.21 0.88
CA PRO A 102 5.95 15.97 -0.35
C PRO A 102 4.81 15.88 -1.36
N HIS A 103 3.93 14.87 -1.25
CA HIS A 103 2.84 14.62 -2.18
C HIS A 103 1.50 14.40 -1.46
N PRO A 104 0.91 15.44 -0.85
CA PRO A 104 -0.31 15.30 -0.03
C PRO A 104 -1.52 14.78 -0.81
N ASP A 105 -1.56 15.00 -2.12
CA ASP A 105 -2.64 14.52 -2.99
C ASP A 105 -2.45 13.06 -3.46
N ALA A 106 -1.34 12.41 -3.07
CA ALA A 106 -0.97 11.05 -3.48
C ALA A 106 -1.33 9.99 -2.44
N GLY A 107 -2.50 10.12 -1.80
CA GLY A 107 -2.99 9.16 -0.82
C GLY A 107 -3.03 7.73 -1.39
N LEU A 108 -2.65 6.74 -0.56
CA LEU A 108 -2.75 5.33 -0.95
C LEU A 108 -4.15 4.93 -1.45
N PRO A 109 -5.27 5.41 -0.87
CA PRO A 109 -6.60 5.05 -1.36
C PRO A 109 -6.86 5.54 -2.78
N ARG A 110 -6.34 6.73 -3.16
CA ARG A 110 -6.46 7.27 -4.52
C ARG A 110 -5.72 6.38 -5.51
N LEU A 111 -4.47 6.02 -5.19
CA LEU A 111 -3.68 5.16 -6.07
C LEU A 111 -4.29 3.76 -6.19
N TRP A 112 -4.82 3.22 -5.09
CA TRP A 112 -5.49 1.93 -5.09
C TRP A 112 -6.82 1.95 -5.87
N ALA A 113 -7.58 3.05 -5.81
CA ALA A 113 -8.78 3.24 -6.61
C ALA A 113 -8.47 3.28 -8.12
N VAL A 114 -7.41 3.98 -8.52
CA VAL A 114 -6.92 3.99 -9.90
C VAL A 114 -6.52 2.60 -10.37
N GLU A 115 -5.84 1.82 -9.52
CA GLU A 115 -5.50 0.43 -9.84
C GLU A 115 -6.74 -0.42 -10.08
N GLN A 116 -7.75 -0.34 -9.21
CA GLN A 116 -8.96 -1.17 -9.25
C GLN A 116 -9.98 -0.79 -10.32
N ALA A 117 -10.10 0.49 -10.66
CA ALA A 117 -11.07 0.95 -11.65
C ALA A 117 -10.80 0.28 -12.99
N HIS A 118 -11.82 -0.09 -13.78
CA HIS A 118 -11.57 -0.61 -15.13
C HIS A 118 -11.04 0.49 -16.07
N ARG A 119 -11.71 1.66 -16.06
CA ARG A 119 -11.33 2.89 -16.78
C ARG A 119 -11.17 4.06 -15.80
N PRO A 120 -10.00 4.20 -15.13
CA PRO A 120 -9.73 5.36 -14.28
C PRO A 120 -9.59 6.65 -15.10
N PRO A 121 -9.79 7.83 -14.48
CA PRO A 121 -9.51 9.11 -15.14
C PRO A 121 -8.06 9.18 -15.61
N LEU A 122 -7.84 9.53 -16.88
CA LEU A 122 -6.50 9.55 -17.48
C LEU A 122 -5.54 10.52 -16.73
N ASP A 123 -6.06 11.67 -16.31
CA ASP A 123 -5.29 12.67 -15.56
C ASP A 123 -4.83 12.14 -14.20
N ASP A 124 -5.66 11.35 -13.51
CA ASP A 124 -5.27 10.70 -12.25
C ASP A 124 -4.16 9.67 -12.48
N VAL A 125 -4.28 8.84 -13.53
CA VAL A 125 -3.25 7.85 -13.87
C VAL A 125 -1.92 8.54 -14.15
N ARG A 126 -1.93 9.61 -14.96
CA ARG A 126 -0.74 10.39 -15.32
C ARG A 126 -0.12 11.09 -14.11
N ALA A 127 -0.93 11.76 -13.30
CA ALA A 127 -0.47 12.47 -12.12
C ALA A 127 0.22 11.51 -11.13
N LEU A 128 -0.39 10.35 -10.87
CA LEU A 128 0.21 9.34 -9.98
C LEU A 128 1.47 8.72 -10.57
N ALA A 129 1.49 8.44 -11.89
CA ALA A 129 2.65 7.87 -12.58
C ALA A 129 3.88 8.79 -12.61
N ALA A 130 3.66 10.10 -12.46
CA ALA A 130 4.71 11.12 -12.45
C ALA A 130 5.34 11.34 -11.07
N ILE A 131 4.80 10.75 -10.00
CA ILE A 131 5.32 10.93 -8.63
C ILE A 131 6.72 10.31 -8.54
N PRO A 132 7.78 11.10 -8.26
CA PRO A 132 9.15 10.58 -8.23
C PRO A 132 9.38 9.52 -7.15
N ALA A 133 8.65 9.59 -6.03
CA ALA A 133 8.77 8.65 -4.93
C ALA A 133 8.13 7.28 -5.20
N LEU A 134 7.25 7.18 -6.20
CA LEU A 134 6.56 5.94 -6.56
C LEU A 134 7.57 4.92 -7.13
N ALA A 135 7.48 3.67 -6.70
CA ALA A 135 8.35 2.62 -7.17
C ALA A 135 8.31 2.47 -8.71
N HIS A 136 9.47 2.21 -9.31
CA HIS A 136 9.66 2.22 -10.77
C HIS A 136 8.62 1.35 -11.50
N ASP A 137 8.44 0.10 -11.08
CA ASP A 137 7.52 -0.85 -11.71
C ASP A 137 6.05 -0.43 -11.59
N TRP A 138 5.69 0.28 -10.51
CA TRP A 138 4.36 0.87 -10.37
C TRP A 138 4.18 2.02 -11.34
N ALA A 139 5.13 2.95 -11.36
CA ALA A 139 5.08 4.10 -12.26
C ALA A 139 5.07 3.67 -13.74
N GLN A 140 5.86 2.65 -14.11
CA GLN A 140 5.89 2.11 -15.47
C GLN A 140 4.54 1.51 -15.88
N ARG A 141 3.90 0.73 -15.01
CA ARG A 141 2.58 0.17 -15.30
C ARG A 141 1.50 1.23 -15.44
N LEU A 142 1.52 2.26 -14.59
CA LEU A 142 0.58 3.37 -14.72
C LEU A 142 0.81 4.14 -16.03
N ARG A 143 2.06 4.34 -16.46
CA ARG A 143 2.35 4.94 -17.78
C ARG A 143 1.82 4.07 -18.93
N GLN A 144 2.12 2.78 -18.93
CA GLN A 144 1.59 1.85 -19.94
C GLN A 144 0.06 1.84 -19.98
N ARG A 145 -0.57 1.94 -18.81
CA ARG A 145 -2.01 2.03 -18.67
C ARG A 145 -2.56 3.34 -19.22
N ALA A 146 -1.92 4.48 -18.94
CA ALA A 146 -2.29 5.78 -19.50
C ALA A 146 -2.20 5.76 -21.03
N ASP A 147 -1.11 5.23 -21.58
CA ASP A 147 -0.91 5.08 -23.03
C ASP A 147 -1.99 4.20 -23.67
N TRP A 148 -2.39 3.13 -22.99
CA TRP A 148 -3.46 2.26 -23.47
C TRP A 148 -4.82 2.96 -23.45
N LEU A 149 -5.15 3.66 -22.36
CA LEU A 149 -6.40 4.43 -22.20
C LEU A 149 -6.49 5.57 -23.22
N GLU A 150 -5.39 6.26 -23.53
CA GLU A 150 -5.39 7.32 -24.55
C GLU A 150 -5.71 6.77 -25.96
N ARG A 151 -5.22 5.57 -26.27
CA ARG A 151 -5.46 4.92 -27.58
C ARG A 151 -6.84 4.25 -27.70
N HIS A 152 -7.46 3.84 -26.59
CA HIS A 152 -8.66 2.98 -26.59
C HIS A 152 -9.81 3.50 -25.72
N GLY A 153 -9.68 4.72 -25.17
CA GLY A 153 -10.55 5.27 -24.13
C GLY A 153 -11.85 5.92 -24.61
N ALA A 154 -12.19 5.80 -25.90
CA ALA A 154 -13.53 6.16 -26.39
C ALA A 154 -14.61 5.25 -25.76
#